data_AF-A0A914M9P9-F1
#
_entry.id   AF-A0A914M9P9-F1
#
_cell.length_a   1.000
_cell.length_b   1.000
_cell.length_c   1.000
_cell.angle_alpha   90.00
_cell.angle_beta   90.00
_cell.angle_gamma   90.00
#
_symmetry.space_group_name_H-M   'P 1'
#
loop_
_entity.id
_entity.type
_entity.pdbx_description
1 polymer ?
#
loop_
_entity_poly.entity_id
_entity_poly.type
_entity_poly.pdbx_seq_one_letter_code
_entity_poly.pdbx_strand_id
1 'polypeptide(L)'
;MSNHGDFVVIQLSHLRVNHSVNFIDPVSGAHTQTIERTWRSAKARNKKQHGTHRQMLDSYLCEFLWREECKNREIDTFDKILDQIIAFMPPS
;
A
#
# COMPACT_ATOMS: atom_id res chain seq x y z
N MET A 1 25.71 -16.88 -6.01
CA MET A 1 24.59 -16.66 -6.95
C MET A 1 23.39 -16.24 -6.11
N SER A 2 23.33 -14.94 -5.81
CA SER A 2 22.41 -14.23 -4.90
C SER A 2 22.53 -12.76 -5.34
N ASN A 3 21.52 -11.90 -5.44
CA ASN A 3 20.12 -11.92 -5.00
C ASN A 3 19.30 -11.24 -6.12
N HIS A 4 18.16 -11.83 -6.48
CA HIS A 4 17.13 -11.06 -7.17
C HIS A 4 16.64 -10.00 -6.20
N GLY A 5 16.73 -8.73 -6.61
CA GLY A 5 16.32 -7.59 -5.82
C GLY A 5 14.94 -7.80 -5.24
N ASP A 6 14.88 -7.78 -3.92
CA ASP A 6 13.67 -7.82 -3.13
C ASP A 6 12.83 -6.59 -3.48
N PHE A 7 12.01 -6.71 -4.52
CA PHE A 7 10.76 -5.97 -4.56
C PHE A 7 10.01 -6.41 -3.31
N VAL A 8 10.02 -5.55 -2.29
CA VAL A 8 9.21 -5.73 -1.10
C VAL A 8 7.77 -5.87 -1.58
N VAL A 9 7.30 -7.12 -1.67
CA VAL A 9 5.90 -7.41 -1.84
C VAL A 9 5.26 -6.86 -0.58
N ILE A 10 4.59 -5.71 -0.69
CA ILE A 10 3.83 -5.14 0.41
C ILE A 10 2.64 -6.07 0.61
N GLN A 11 2.85 -7.10 1.42
CA GLN A 11 1.87 -8.15 1.66
C GLN A 11 0.80 -7.61 2.60
N LEU A 12 -0.27 -7.07 2.02
CA LEU A 12 -1.48 -6.76 2.78
C LEU A 12 -2.34 -8.00 2.90
N SER A 13 -2.67 -8.33 4.14
CA SER A 13 -3.69 -9.32 4.41
C SER A 13 -5.05 -8.72 4.05
N HIS A 14 -5.69 -9.26 3.02
CA HIS A 14 -7.05 -8.87 2.66
C HIS A 14 -8.04 -9.46 3.68
N LEU A 15 -8.32 -8.72 4.74
CA LEU A 15 -9.29 -9.11 5.75
C LEU A 15 -10.73 -8.87 5.24
N ARG A 16 -11.63 -9.78 5.58
CA ARG A 16 -13.07 -9.67 5.30
C ARG A 16 -13.84 -9.85 6.59
N VAL A 17 -14.86 -9.01 6.80
CA VAL A 17 -15.81 -9.16 7.90
C VAL A 17 -17.13 -9.67 7.30
N ASN A 18 -17.69 -10.74 7.86
CA ASN A 18 -19.03 -11.18 7.49
C ASN A 18 -20.08 -10.37 8.25
N HIS A 19 -20.65 -9.35 7.59
CA HIS A 19 -21.64 -8.45 8.17
C HIS A 19 -22.99 -9.07 8.53
N SER A 20 -23.30 -10.27 8.06
CA SER A 20 -24.50 -10.98 8.51
C SER A 20 -24.33 -11.60 9.91
N VAL A 21 -23.08 -11.75 10.36
CA VAL A 21 -22.76 -12.48 11.59
C VAL A 21 -22.07 -11.58 12.61
N ASN A 22 -21.11 -10.75 12.18
CA ASN A 22 -20.27 -9.96 13.07
C ASN A 22 -20.02 -8.53 12.54
N PHE A 23 -20.01 -7.54 13.45
CA PHE A 23 -19.63 -6.15 13.14
C PHE A 23 -18.11 -5.92 13.19
N ILE A 24 -17.42 -6.70 14.04
CA ILE A 24 -15.98 -6.76 14.21
C ILE A 24 -15.58 -8.22 13.98
N ASP A 25 -14.55 -8.48 13.18
CA ASP A 25 -14.08 -9.86 13.03
C ASP A 25 -13.50 -10.39 14.36
N PRO A 26 -14.07 -11.45 14.97
CA PRO A 26 -13.66 -11.90 16.29
C PRO A 26 -12.25 -12.53 16.33
N VAL A 27 -11.70 -12.90 15.16
CA VAL A 27 -10.36 -13.52 15.06
C VAL A 27 -9.28 -12.47 14.85
N SER A 28 -9.46 -11.57 13.88
CA SER A 28 -8.46 -10.54 13.56
C SER A 28 -8.67 -9.21 14.29
N GLY A 29 -9.84 -9.00 14.92
CA GLY A 29 -10.22 -7.72 15.51
C GLY A 29 -10.50 -6.62 14.47
N ALA A 30 -10.58 -6.96 13.18
CA ALA A 30 -10.72 -5.98 12.13
C ALA A 30 -12.07 -5.25 12.20
N HIS A 31 -12.00 -3.92 12.28
CA HIS A 31 -13.16 -3.05 12.16
C HIS A 31 -13.40 -2.69 10.70
N THR A 32 -14.62 -2.93 10.24
CA THR A 32 -15.02 -2.62 8.86
C THR A 32 -14.85 -1.13 8.53
N GLN A 33 -15.15 -0.24 9.48
CA GLN A 33 -14.95 1.21 9.32
C GLN A 33 -13.49 1.57 9.02
N THR A 34 -12.54 0.86 9.64
CA THR A 34 -11.11 1.06 9.39
C THR A 34 -10.76 0.63 7.97
N ILE A 35 -11.23 -0.54 7.52
CA ILE A 35 -11.03 -1.03 6.16
C ILE A 35 -11.62 -0.06 5.13
N GLU A 36 -12.86 0.41 5.35
CA GLU A 36 -13.54 1.36 4.47
C GLU A 36 -12.81 2.71 4.42
N ARG A 37 -12.35 3.22 5.56
CA ARG A 37 -11.59 4.47 5.64
C ARG A 37 -10.28 4.36 4.86
N THR A 38 -9.53 3.27 5.03
CA THR A 38 -8.30 3.02 4.27
C THR A 38 -8.59 2.99 2.78
N TRP A 39 -9.68 2.33 2.37
CA TRP A 39 -10.04 2.24 0.97
C TRP A 39 -10.54 3.56 0.37
N ARG A 40 -11.18 4.40 1.18
CA ARG A 40 -11.53 5.77 0.80
C ARG A 40 -10.26 6.60 0.52
N SER A 41 -9.23 6.49 1.37
CA SER A 41 -7.96 7.19 1.19
C SER A 41 -7.22 6.72 -0.07
N ALA A 42 -7.07 5.41 -0.27
CA ALA A 42 -6.42 4.85 -1.46
C ALA A 42 -7.07 5.30 -2.77
N LYS A 43 -8.41 5.40 -2.80
CA LYS A 43 -9.17 5.83 -3.98
C LYS A 43 -9.25 7.35 -4.16
N ALA A 44 -8.84 8.14 -3.17
CA ALA A 44 -9.07 9.59 -3.17
C ALA A 44 -8.41 10.28 -4.37
N ARG A 45 -7.17 9.90 -4.71
CA ARG A 45 -6.43 10.46 -5.85
C ARG A 45 -7.12 10.14 -7.17
N ASN A 46 -7.46 8.87 -7.39
CA ASN A 46 -8.11 8.42 -8.62
C ASN A 46 -9.48 9.11 -8.82
N LYS A 47 -10.24 9.30 -7.73
CA LYS A 47 -11.51 10.05 -7.78
C LYS A 47 -11.30 11.51 -8.15
N LYS A 48 -10.30 12.19 -7.58
CA LYS A 48 -9.96 13.58 -7.91
C LYS A 48 -9.59 13.75 -9.39
N GLN A 49 -9.02 12.69 -9.99
CA GLN A 49 -8.65 12.65 -11.41
C GLN A 49 -9.79 12.17 -12.34
N HIS A 50 -11.01 12.00 -11.82
CA HIS A 50 -12.17 11.48 -12.57
C HIS A 50 -11.97 10.06 -13.14
N GLY A 51 -11.13 9.28 -12.47
CA GLY A 51 -10.76 7.94 -12.91
C GLY A 51 -9.30 7.86 -13.35
N THR A 52 -8.90 6.64 -13.67
CA THR A 52 -7.54 6.30 -14.09
C THR A 52 -7.64 5.06 -14.97
N HIS A 53 -6.73 4.94 -15.93
CA HIS A 53 -6.66 3.77 -16.77
C HIS A 53 -6.45 2.50 -15.92
N ARG A 54 -7.23 1.43 -16.16
CA ARG A 54 -7.24 0.25 -15.28
C ARG A 54 -5.86 -0.39 -15.09
N GLN A 55 -5.02 -0.33 -16.12
CA GLN A 55 -3.65 -0.87 -16.08
C GLN A 55 -2.73 -0.12 -15.08
N MET A 56 -3.09 1.10 -14.69
CA MET A 56 -2.32 1.90 -13.74
C MET A 56 -2.77 1.70 -12.28
N LEU A 57 -3.88 0.99 -12.06
CA LEU A 57 -4.44 0.82 -10.71
C LEU A 57 -3.45 0.12 -9.78
N ASP A 58 -2.76 -0.90 -10.28
CA ASP A 58 -1.78 -1.67 -9.50
C ASP A 58 -0.60 -0.79 -9.10
N SER A 59 -0.05 -0.01 -10.03
CA SER A 59 1.05 0.93 -9.74
C SER A 59 0.66 1.98 -8.70
N TYR A 60 -0.55 2.52 -8.78
CA TYR A 60 -1.04 3.50 -7.80
C TYR A 60 -1.36 2.88 -6.45
N LEU A 61 -1.83 1.65 -6.42
CA LEU A 61 -1.99 0.90 -5.18
C LEU A 61 -0.63 0.67 -4.53
N CYS A 62 0.35 0.18 -5.28
CA CYS A 62 1.73 -0.01 -4.79
C CYS A 62 2.32 1.30 -4.25
N GLU A 63 2.17 2.41 -4.97
CA GLU A 63 2.63 3.73 -4.50
C GLU A 63 1.95 4.14 -3.19
N PHE A 64 0.62 4.01 -3.10
CA PHE A 64 -0.13 4.35 -1.89
C PHE A 64 0.37 3.56 -0.68
N LEU A 65 0.61 2.26 -0.85
CA LEU A 65 1.09 1.38 0.20
C LEU A 65 2.52 1.69 0.62
N TRP A 66 3.40 1.96 -0.35
CA TRP A 66 4.76 2.35 -0.07
C TRP A 66 4.81 3.66 0.75
N ARG A 67 3.94 4.63 0.44
CA ARG A 67 3.83 5.88 1.21
C ARG A 67 3.30 5.67 2.62
N GLU A 68 2.28 4.82 2.79
CA GLU A 68 1.76 4.48 4.11
C GLU A 68 2.83 3.76 4.95
N GLU A 69 3.64 2.89 4.35
CA GLU A 69 4.75 2.24 5.05
C GLU A 69 5.83 3.24 5.49
N CYS A 70 6.23 4.16 4.59
CA CYS A 70 7.17 5.21 4.94
C CYS A 70 6.64 6.04 6.11
N LYS A 71 5.36 6.42 6.06
CA LYS A 71 4.70 7.18 7.13
C LYS A 71 4.66 6.40 8.45
N ASN A 72 4.33 5.11 8.43
CA ASN A 72 4.28 4.27 9.63
C ASN A 72 5.64 4.08 10.29
N ARG A 73 6.72 4.12 9.48
CA ARG A 73 8.11 4.02 9.96
C ARG A 73 8.77 5.37 10.19
N GLU A 74 8.04 6.47 10.02
CA GLU A 74 8.57 7.84 10.11
C GLU A 74 9.76 8.08 9.17
N ILE A 75 9.75 7.44 8.00
CA ILE A 75 10.78 7.58 6.96
C ILE A 75 10.34 8.67 5.98
N ASP A 76 11.27 9.58 5.67
CA ASP A 76 11.07 10.53 4.59
C ASP A 76 11.02 9.83 3.22
N THR A 77 9.96 10.10 2.45
CA THR A 77 9.75 9.43 1.16
C THR A 77 10.78 9.81 0.10
N PHE A 78 11.36 11.01 0.18
CA PHE A 78 12.40 11.45 -0.76
C PHE A 78 13.71 10.72 -0.47
N ASP A 79 14.13 10.64 0.79
CA ASP A 79 15.32 9.85 1.15
C ASP A 79 15.13 8.38 0.78
N LYS A 80 13.94 7.81 1.07
CA LYS A 80 13.66 6.41 0.74
C LYS A 80 13.72 6.11 -0.75
N ILE A 81 13.24 7.02 -1.60
CA ILE A 81 13.29 6.78 -3.05
C ILE A 81 14.73 6.90 -3.57
N LEU A 82 15.55 7.81 -3.02
CA LEU A 82 16.95 7.92 -3.37
C LEU A 82 17.73 6.65 -3.01
N ASP A 83 17.52 6.11 -1.80
CA ASP A 83 18.13 4.84 -1.38
C ASP A 83 17.78 3.69 -2.34
N GLN A 84 16.51 3.61 -2.77
CA GLN A 84 16.07 2.58 -3.71
C GLN A 84 16.67 2.76 -5.10
N ILE A 85 16.83 4.01 -5.57
CA ILE A 85 17.50 4.30 -6.85
C ILE A 85 18.96 3.90 -6.77
N ILE A 86 19.68 4.25 -5.70
CA ILE A 86 21.09 3.88 -5.50
C ILE A 86 21.25 2.37 -5.45
N ALA A 87 20.35 1.67 -4.75
CA ALA A 87 20.38 0.20 -4.66
C ALA A 87 20.13 -0.47 -6.02
N PHE A 88 19.30 0.13 -6.88
CA PHE A 88 18.96 -0.42 -8.19
C PHE A 88 19.95 -0.02 -9.30
N MET A 89 20.54 1.17 -9.20
CA MET A 89 21.55 1.71 -10.11
C MET A 89 22.72 2.28 -9.30
N PRO A 90 23.62 1.42 -8.79
CA PRO A 90 24.78 1.89 -8.05
C PRO A 90 25.67 2.73 -8.98
N PRO A 91 26.24 3.84 -8.48
CA PRO A 91 27.18 4.64 -9.26
C PRO A 91 28.39 3.79 -9.67
N SER A 92 28.76 3.90 -10.95
CA SER A 92 29.88 3.22 -11.60
C SER A 92 31.24 3.60 -11.01
#